data_AF-A0A0G0TJ88-F1
#
_entry.id   AF-A0A0G0TJ88-F1
#
_cell.length_a   1.000
_cell.length_b   1.000
_cell.length_c   1.000
_cell.angle_alpha   90.00
_cell.angle_beta   90.00
_cell.angle_gamma   90.00
#
_symmetry.space_group_name_H-M   'P 1'
#
loop_
_entity.id
_entity.type
_entity.pdbx_description
1 polymer ?
#
loop_
_entity_poly.entity_id
_entity_poly.type
_entity_poly.pdbx_seq_one_letter_code
_entity_poly.pdbx_strand_id
1 'polypeptide(L)'
;MVLKEKLKPIVFLSLASAIGIYFYTGGLWPADHSNHTQHSTPEALAAKFEYLSKSGNSACSADFTKEVEKGLQDKSIQGSCCSPMDFHRYTEQIEGLKKYYKYFIIPPDPYDIDSQLAKELAAHYDDALTFEQQRAYDYAMENSHEKGPCCCKCWHWYVYGGLAKLLIQQYNFSGDQIVDVWDLSDGCGGAGEHAQ
;
A
#
# COMPACT_ATOMS: atom_id res chain seq x y z
N MET A 1 -48.92 -43.30 19.52
CA MET A 1 -50.27 -43.10 20.12
C MET A 1 -50.10 -43.24 21.63
N VAL A 2 -50.58 -42.26 22.40
CA VAL A 2 -50.71 -42.27 23.89
C VAL A 2 -49.35 -42.13 24.64
N LEU A 3 -49.11 -41.26 25.64
CA LEU A 3 -49.95 -40.65 26.67
C LEU A 3 -49.36 -39.29 27.15
N LYS A 4 -50.25 -38.32 27.42
CA LYS A 4 -50.07 -37.07 28.19
C LYS A 4 -49.92 -37.39 29.69
N GLU A 5 -49.26 -36.53 30.49
CA GLU A 5 -49.64 -36.07 31.85
C GLU A 5 -48.59 -35.04 32.35
N LYS A 6 -48.90 -33.73 32.40
CA LYS A 6 -49.47 -32.90 33.50
C LYS A 6 -48.44 -32.28 34.47
N LEU A 7 -48.25 -30.95 34.31
CA LEU A 7 -48.25 -29.85 35.32
C LEU A 7 -48.40 -30.29 36.82
N LYS A 8 -47.71 -29.73 37.84
CA LYS A 8 -47.59 -28.30 38.25
C LYS A 8 -46.79 -28.15 39.61
N PRO A 9 -46.77 -27.01 40.35
CA PRO A 9 -45.57 -26.27 40.80
C PRO A 9 -45.26 -26.32 42.32
N ILE A 10 -44.02 -26.07 42.78
CA ILE A 10 -43.73 -25.71 44.20
C ILE A 10 -42.52 -24.76 44.27
N VAL A 11 -42.76 -23.44 44.39
CA VAL A 11 -42.59 -22.56 45.57
C VAL A 11 -41.15 -22.04 45.79
N PHE A 12 -41.04 -20.72 45.65
CA PHE A 12 -39.93 -19.85 46.03
C PHE A 12 -39.57 -19.99 47.52
N LEU A 13 -38.27 -20.04 47.82
CA LEU A 13 -37.73 -19.54 49.08
C LEU A 13 -36.43 -18.79 48.79
N SER A 14 -36.57 -17.48 48.76
CA SER A 14 -35.52 -16.48 48.80
C SER A 14 -34.75 -16.60 50.12
N LEU A 15 -33.42 -16.64 50.08
CA LEU A 15 -32.62 -16.05 51.13
C LEU A 15 -31.34 -15.43 50.56
N ALA A 16 -31.11 -14.21 51.01
CA ALA A 16 -30.22 -13.22 50.46
C ALA A 16 -28.76 -13.38 50.90
N SER A 17 -27.90 -12.62 50.19
CA SER A 17 -26.69 -11.96 50.70
C SER A 17 -25.40 -12.78 50.81
N ALA A 18 -24.55 -12.65 49.79
CA ALA A 18 -23.14 -12.31 50.00
C ALA A 18 -22.64 -11.51 48.80
N ILE A 19 -22.55 -10.19 49.01
CA ILE A 19 -21.86 -9.24 48.15
C ILE A 19 -20.38 -9.63 48.18
N GLY A 20 -19.91 -10.30 47.13
CA GLY A 20 -18.49 -10.44 46.83
C GLY A 20 -18.13 -9.41 45.76
N ILE A 21 -17.69 -8.24 46.20
CA ILE A 21 -17.07 -7.22 45.33
C ILE A 21 -15.84 -7.88 44.70
N TYR A 22 -15.99 -8.40 43.48
CA TYR A 22 -14.84 -8.84 42.70
C TYR A 22 -14.23 -7.60 42.08
N PHE A 23 -13.03 -7.29 42.56
CA PHE A 23 -12.23 -6.14 42.20
C PHE A 23 -12.20 -5.94 40.68
N TYR A 24 -12.66 -4.76 40.25
CA TYR A 24 -12.26 -4.14 38.99
C TYR A 24 -10.74 -3.93 39.04
N THR A 25 -9.96 -4.96 38.74
CA THR A 25 -8.61 -4.77 38.25
C THR A 25 -8.77 -4.32 36.81
N GLY A 26 -8.85 -3.00 36.64
CA GLY A 26 -8.63 -2.34 35.37
C GLY A 26 -7.26 -2.73 34.86
N GLY A 27 -7.22 -3.80 34.07
CA GLY A 27 -6.16 -4.02 33.12
C GLY A 27 -6.30 -2.90 32.09
N LEU A 28 -5.59 -1.80 32.32
CA LEU A 28 -5.14 -0.95 31.24
C LEU A 28 -4.31 -1.87 30.33
N TRP A 29 -4.94 -2.44 29.32
CA TRP A 29 -4.23 -2.67 28.08
C TRP A 29 -3.94 -1.28 27.53
N PRO A 30 -2.67 -0.85 27.38
CA PRO A 30 -2.41 0.19 26.43
C PRO A 30 -2.82 -0.40 25.09
N ALA A 31 -3.99 0.01 24.59
CA ALA A 31 -4.23 -0.01 23.17
C ALA A 31 -3.24 0.99 22.59
N ASP A 32 -2.01 0.54 22.37
CA ASP A 32 -1.02 1.24 21.58
C ASP A 32 -1.47 1.10 20.12
N HIS A 33 -2.54 1.82 19.79
CA HIS A 33 -2.78 2.27 18.44
C HIS A 33 -1.87 3.48 18.21
N SER A 34 -0.56 3.24 18.20
CA SER A 34 0.36 4.13 17.53
C SER A 34 -0.04 4.10 16.06
N ASN A 35 -0.94 5.01 15.71
CA ASN A 35 -1.11 5.48 14.35
C ASN A 35 0.23 6.14 14.03
N HIS A 36 1.20 5.33 13.61
CA HIS A 36 2.52 5.77 13.22
C HIS A 36 2.37 6.49 11.88
N THR A 37 1.79 7.68 11.92
CA THR A 37 2.07 8.70 10.93
C THR A 37 3.55 9.00 11.13
N GLN A 38 4.40 8.26 10.40
CA GLN A 38 5.85 8.40 10.43
C GLN A 38 6.18 9.81 9.94
N HIS A 39 6.27 10.74 10.88
CA HIS A 39 6.85 12.04 10.62
C HIS A 39 8.36 11.82 10.58
N SER A 40 8.88 11.47 9.40
CA SER A 40 10.30 11.33 9.17
C SER A 40 10.96 12.69 9.39
N THR A 41 11.78 12.78 10.45
CA THR A 41 12.67 13.93 10.64
C THR A 41 13.57 14.08 9.41
N PRO A 42 14.02 15.30 9.04
CA PRO A 42 14.95 15.51 7.93
C PRO A 42 16.19 14.60 7.98
N GLU A 43 16.72 14.34 9.17
CA GLU A 43 17.89 13.47 9.38
C GLU A 43 17.58 12.00 9.08
N ALA A 44 16.42 11.51 9.52
CA ALA A 44 15.97 10.15 9.22
C ALA A 44 15.71 9.96 7.72
N LEU A 45 15.16 10.98 7.05
CA LEU A 45 14.92 10.94 5.62
C LEU A 45 16.23 10.94 4.83
N ALA A 46 17.20 11.76 5.23
CA ALA A 46 18.54 11.78 4.64
C ALA A 46 19.26 10.43 4.80
N ALA A 47 19.19 9.81 5.99
CA ALA A 47 19.76 8.49 6.23
C ALA A 47 19.09 7.40 5.36
N LYS A 48 17.75 7.45 5.21
CA LYS A 48 17.03 6.51 4.34
C LYS A 48 17.41 6.70 2.88
N PHE A 49 17.49 7.94 2.40
CA PHE A 49 17.97 8.25 1.06
C PHE A 49 19.38 7.71 0.81
N GLU A 50 20.31 7.93 1.74
CA GLU A 50 21.69 7.45 1.61
C GLU A 50 21.74 5.92 1.45
N TYR A 51 20.94 5.20 2.24
CA TYR A 51 20.84 3.75 2.13
C TYR A 51 20.26 3.33 0.77
N LEU A 52 19.08 3.84 0.39
CA LEU A 52 18.39 3.43 -0.84
C LEU A 52 19.18 3.78 -2.11
N SER A 53 19.87 4.93 -2.13
CA SER A 53 20.66 5.38 -3.28
C SER A 53 21.95 4.58 -3.51
N LYS A 54 22.44 3.88 -2.49
CA LYS A 54 23.72 3.13 -2.54
C LYS A 54 23.55 1.61 -2.45
N SER A 55 22.42 1.13 -1.94
CA SER A 55 22.22 -0.29 -1.60
C SER A 55 20.93 -0.88 -2.16
N GLY A 56 20.42 -0.32 -3.25
CA GLY A 56 19.24 -0.84 -3.96
C GLY A 56 19.49 -2.16 -4.68
N ASN A 57 18.43 -2.95 -4.84
CA ASN A 57 18.38 -4.18 -5.63
C ASN A 57 17.45 -4.05 -6.86
N SER A 58 16.84 -2.89 -7.08
CA SER A 58 15.96 -2.61 -8.21
C SER A 58 16.72 -2.51 -9.54
N ALA A 59 16.13 -3.00 -10.63
CA ALA A 59 16.72 -2.92 -11.97
C ALA A 59 15.67 -2.78 -13.09
N CYS A 60 15.86 -1.86 -14.05
CA CYS A 60 15.04 -1.82 -15.27
C CYS A 60 15.53 -2.90 -16.25
N SER A 61 15.08 -4.14 -16.03
CA SER A 61 15.36 -5.27 -16.95
C SER A 61 14.19 -6.25 -17.03
N ALA A 62 14.11 -6.97 -18.15
CA ALA A 62 13.08 -8.00 -18.35
C ALA A 62 13.27 -9.20 -17.40
N ASP A 63 14.49 -9.53 -17.01
CA ASP A 63 14.74 -10.64 -16.09
C ASP A 63 14.35 -10.29 -14.66
N PHE A 64 14.69 -9.09 -14.19
CA PHE A 64 14.22 -8.60 -12.89
C PHE A 64 12.68 -8.50 -12.85
N THR A 65 12.04 -8.10 -13.95
CA THR A 65 10.57 -8.11 -14.08
C THR A 65 9.98 -9.49 -13.82
N LYS A 66 10.54 -10.54 -14.43
CA LYS A 66 10.10 -11.93 -14.20
C LYS A 66 10.36 -12.39 -12.77
N GLU A 67 11.41 -11.88 -12.12
CA GLU A 67 11.69 -12.20 -10.71
C GLU A 67 10.64 -11.60 -9.78
N VAL A 68 10.24 -10.34 -10.03
CA VAL A 68 9.13 -9.69 -9.30
C VAL A 68 7.82 -10.46 -9.47
N GLU A 69 7.46 -10.87 -10.69
CA GLU A 69 6.24 -11.65 -10.96
C GLU A 69 6.23 -13.01 -10.24
N LYS A 70 7.39 -13.65 -10.10
CA LYS A 70 7.54 -14.92 -9.36
C LYS A 70 7.50 -14.70 -7.84
N GLY A 71 7.89 -13.51 -7.40
CA GLY A 71 8.14 -13.16 -6.00
C GLY A 71 9.63 -13.22 -5.71
N LEU A 72 10.19 -12.08 -5.33
CA LEU A 72 11.59 -11.97 -4.91
C LEU A 72 11.81 -12.66 -3.56
N GLN A 73 13.05 -13.09 -3.31
CA GLN A 73 13.45 -13.61 -2.00
C GLN A 73 13.69 -12.47 -0.99
N ASP A 74 14.12 -11.31 -1.50
CA ASP A 74 14.23 -10.10 -0.70
C ASP A 74 12.84 -9.66 -0.21
N LYS A 75 12.81 -9.00 0.94
CA LYS A 75 11.56 -8.48 1.50
C LYS A 75 11.03 -7.27 0.72
N SER A 76 11.94 -6.47 0.16
CA SER A 76 11.61 -5.24 -0.55
C SER A 76 12.43 -5.09 -1.83
N ILE A 77 11.83 -4.43 -2.81
CA ILE A 77 12.50 -3.83 -3.97
C ILE A 77 12.94 -2.43 -3.55
N GLN A 78 14.25 -2.18 -3.58
CA GLN A 78 14.87 -0.99 -3.04
C GLN A 78 15.69 -0.24 -4.08
N GLY A 79 15.66 1.09 -4.01
CA GLY A 79 16.41 1.99 -4.88
C GLY A 79 15.79 2.19 -6.26
N SER A 80 16.43 3.05 -7.05
CA SER A 80 15.96 3.43 -8.39
C SER A 80 16.39 2.44 -9.47
N CYS A 81 15.58 2.30 -10.53
CA CYS A 81 15.82 1.31 -11.59
C CYS A 81 16.49 1.86 -12.86
N CYS A 82 16.49 3.18 -13.10
CA CYS A 82 16.93 3.78 -14.37
C CYS A 82 18.06 4.82 -14.20
N SER A 83 17.89 5.78 -13.29
CA SER A 83 18.85 6.85 -13.00
C SER A 83 19.17 6.92 -11.51
N PRO A 84 20.30 7.55 -11.10
CA PRO A 84 20.57 7.79 -9.68
C PRO A 84 19.44 8.56 -8.99
N MET A 85 19.13 8.22 -7.74
CA MET A 85 18.13 8.95 -6.95
C MET A 85 18.55 10.41 -6.71
N ASP A 86 17.57 11.31 -6.63
CA ASP A 86 17.75 12.70 -6.24
C ASP A 86 17.11 12.96 -4.87
N PHE A 87 17.85 13.60 -3.95
CA PHE A 87 17.37 13.75 -2.57
C PHE A 87 16.24 14.77 -2.45
N HIS A 88 16.27 15.83 -3.26
CA HIS A 88 15.21 16.82 -3.27
C HIS A 88 13.92 16.19 -3.76
N ARG A 89 13.97 15.49 -4.90
CA ARG A 89 12.82 14.77 -5.45
C ARG A 89 12.29 13.70 -4.50
N TYR A 90 13.17 12.90 -3.91
CA TYR A 90 12.78 11.89 -2.93
C TYR A 90 11.98 12.50 -1.76
N THR A 91 12.42 13.66 -1.26
CA THR A 91 11.70 14.35 -0.18
C THR A 91 10.31 14.80 -0.60
N GLU A 92 10.16 15.36 -1.81
CA GLU A 92 8.86 15.76 -2.35
C GLU A 92 7.92 14.57 -2.54
N GLN A 93 8.45 13.44 -3.02
CA GLN A 93 7.68 12.22 -3.22
C GLN A 93 7.16 11.66 -1.89
N ILE A 94 8.02 11.56 -0.86
CA ILE A 94 7.61 11.07 0.47
C ILE A 94 6.56 12.00 1.10
N GLU A 95 6.73 13.31 1.00
CA GLU A 95 5.74 14.26 1.52
C GLU A 95 4.42 14.21 0.73
N GLY A 96 4.49 14.13 -0.60
CA GLY A 96 3.31 14.06 -1.46
C GLY A 96 2.49 12.78 -1.26
N LEU A 97 3.15 11.63 -1.10
CA LEU A 97 2.49 10.34 -0.88
C LEU A 97 1.73 10.27 0.45
N LYS A 98 2.04 11.14 1.43
CA LYS A 98 1.27 11.19 2.69
C LYS A 98 -0.22 11.40 2.48
N LYS A 99 -0.65 12.06 1.40
CA LYS A 99 -2.08 12.24 1.12
C LYS A 99 -2.82 10.93 0.80
N TYR A 100 -2.07 9.89 0.43
CA TYR A 100 -2.59 8.57 0.08
C TYR A 100 -2.48 7.54 1.20
N TYR A 101 -2.02 7.92 2.40
CA TYR A 101 -1.75 7.00 3.53
C TYR A 101 -2.90 6.05 3.91
N LYS A 102 -4.15 6.43 3.62
CA LYS A 102 -5.33 5.59 3.90
C LYS A 102 -5.46 4.39 2.97
N TYR A 103 -4.73 4.36 1.86
CA TYR A 103 -4.73 3.28 0.87
C TYR A 103 -3.45 2.46 1.02
N PHE A 104 -3.48 1.42 1.85
CA PHE A 104 -2.29 0.61 2.16
C PHE A 104 -1.68 -0.12 0.95
N ILE A 105 -2.41 -0.20 -0.18
CA ILE A 105 -1.91 -0.76 -1.44
C ILE A 105 -1.00 0.21 -2.21
N ILE A 106 -1.02 1.51 -1.89
CA ILE A 106 -0.09 2.50 -2.43
C ILE A 106 1.16 2.49 -1.55
N PRO A 107 2.33 2.09 -2.07
CA PRO A 107 3.57 2.13 -1.30
C PRO A 107 3.85 3.57 -0.81
N PRO A 108 4.15 3.77 0.49
CA PRO A 108 4.42 5.11 1.03
C PRO A 108 5.82 5.64 0.65
N ASP A 109 6.68 4.77 0.11
CA ASP A 109 8.02 5.09 -0.36
C ASP A 109 8.23 4.46 -1.75
N PRO A 110 8.46 5.25 -2.81
CA PRO A 110 8.58 4.73 -4.17
C PRO A 110 9.87 3.97 -4.42
N TYR A 111 10.83 4.05 -3.49
CA TYR A 111 12.12 3.37 -3.58
C TYR A 111 12.28 2.27 -2.53
N ASP A 112 11.22 1.88 -1.82
CA ASP A 112 11.23 0.80 -0.83
C ASP A 112 9.87 0.10 -0.79
N ILE A 113 9.69 -0.83 -1.74
CA ILE A 113 8.40 -1.47 -2.02
C ILE A 113 8.44 -2.92 -1.58
N ASP A 114 7.47 -3.34 -0.76
CA ASP A 114 7.34 -4.73 -0.33
C ASP A 114 7.21 -5.67 -1.55
N SER A 115 8.05 -6.70 -1.60
CA SER A 115 8.15 -7.57 -2.76
C SER A 115 6.92 -8.45 -2.98
N GLN A 116 6.19 -8.79 -1.91
CA GLN A 116 4.96 -9.56 -2.02
C GLN A 116 3.81 -8.67 -2.52
N LEU A 117 3.72 -7.43 -2.02
CA LEU A 117 2.80 -6.43 -2.56
C LEU A 117 3.09 -6.16 -4.04
N ALA A 118 4.35 -5.96 -4.43
CA ALA A 118 4.72 -5.75 -5.83
C ALA A 118 4.23 -6.90 -6.73
N LYS A 119 4.44 -8.16 -6.32
CA LYS A 119 3.93 -9.33 -7.02
C LYS A 119 2.41 -9.32 -7.15
N GLU A 120 1.70 -9.02 -6.06
CA GLU A 120 0.24 -8.96 -6.05
C GLU A 120 -0.27 -7.89 -7.03
N LEU A 121 0.29 -6.68 -6.97
CA LEU A 121 -0.07 -5.58 -7.86
C LEU A 121 0.21 -5.93 -9.33
N ALA A 122 1.37 -6.51 -9.64
CA ALA A 122 1.71 -6.92 -11.01
C ALA A 122 0.71 -7.94 -11.58
N ALA A 123 0.17 -8.83 -10.76
CA ALA A 123 -0.83 -9.82 -11.20
C ALA A 123 -2.14 -9.18 -11.69
N HIS A 124 -2.42 -7.93 -11.29
CA HIS A 124 -3.59 -7.17 -11.73
C HIS A 124 -3.34 -6.35 -13.01
N TYR A 125 -2.13 -6.38 -13.57
CA TYR A 125 -1.79 -5.58 -14.75
C TYR A 125 -2.68 -5.91 -15.96
N ASP A 126 -3.12 -7.16 -16.12
CA ASP A 126 -3.97 -7.59 -17.25
C ASP A 126 -5.46 -7.61 -16.94
N ASP A 127 -5.88 -7.13 -15.76
CA ASP A 127 -7.29 -7.10 -15.38
C ASP A 127 -8.12 -6.25 -16.35
N ALA A 128 -9.30 -6.74 -16.70
CA ALA A 128 -10.22 -6.02 -17.57
C ALA A 128 -10.87 -4.85 -16.83
N LEU A 129 -10.90 -3.68 -17.48
CA LEU A 129 -11.63 -2.50 -17.01
C LEU A 129 -12.94 -2.35 -17.79
N THR A 130 -13.97 -1.76 -17.15
CA THR A 130 -15.14 -1.27 -17.91
C THR A 130 -14.73 -0.10 -18.81
N PHE A 131 -15.60 0.31 -19.72
CA PHE A 131 -15.32 1.44 -20.60
C PHE A 131 -15.02 2.74 -19.83
N GLU A 132 -15.78 3.03 -18.78
CA GLU A 132 -15.57 4.20 -17.92
C GLU A 132 -14.22 4.13 -17.18
N GLN A 133 -13.89 2.96 -16.64
CA GLN A 133 -12.64 2.73 -15.91
C GLN A 133 -11.43 2.81 -16.83
N GLN A 134 -11.54 2.25 -18.04
CA GLN A 134 -10.49 2.31 -19.06
C GLN A 134 -10.20 3.75 -19.47
N ARG A 135 -11.22 4.61 -19.58
CA ARG A 135 -11.01 6.04 -19.84
C ARG A 135 -10.18 6.73 -18.76
N ALA A 136 -10.37 6.38 -17.48
CA ALA A 136 -9.54 6.92 -16.40
C ALA A 136 -8.08 6.44 -16.51
N TYR A 137 -7.89 5.15 -16.80
CA TYR A 137 -6.56 4.56 -16.99
C TYR A 137 -5.83 5.18 -18.18
N ASP A 138 -6.48 5.26 -19.34
CA ASP A 138 -5.92 5.82 -20.58
C ASP A 138 -5.59 7.30 -20.41
N TYR A 139 -6.45 8.06 -19.73
CA TYR A 139 -6.14 9.44 -19.37
C TYR A 139 -4.83 9.53 -18.60
N ALA A 140 -4.61 8.67 -17.61
CA ALA A 140 -3.38 8.70 -16.83
C ALA A 140 -2.14 8.32 -17.66
N MET A 141 -2.28 7.35 -18.57
CA MET A 141 -1.22 6.99 -19.53
C MET A 141 -0.82 8.17 -20.41
N GLU A 142 -1.77 9.01 -20.81
CA GLU A 142 -1.50 10.17 -21.66
C GLU A 142 -0.96 11.39 -20.88
N ASN A 143 -1.33 11.53 -19.61
CA ASN A 143 -1.14 12.78 -18.86
C ASN A 143 -0.10 12.70 -17.73
N SER A 144 0.35 11.52 -17.32
CA SER A 144 1.52 11.38 -16.42
C SER A 144 2.80 11.89 -17.10
N HIS A 145 3.79 12.25 -16.28
CA HIS A 145 5.08 12.73 -16.75
C HIS A 145 5.76 11.70 -17.67
N GLU A 146 5.79 10.44 -17.24
CA GLU A 146 6.44 9.35 -18.00
C GLU A 146 5.57 8.73 -19.10
N LYS A 147 4.39 9.31 -19.38
CA LYS A 147 3.39 8.74 -20.29
C LYS A 147 3.05 7.28 -19.96
N GLY A 148 2.90 7.04 -18.66
CA GLY A 148 2.64 5.75 -18.06
C GLY A 148 3.18 5.67 -16.63
N PRO A 149 3.06 4.49 -15.99
CA PRO A 149 3.55 4.23 -14.63
C PRO A 149 5.08 4.25 -14.48
N CYS A 150 5.83 4.32 -15.58
CA CYS A 150 7.29 4.26 -15.62
C CYS A 150 7.79 4.69 -17.01
N CYS A 151 9.02 5.20 -17.11
CA CYS A 151 9.66 5.54 -18.39
C CYS A 151 9.92 4.31 -19.30
N CYS A 152 10.07 3.13 -18.69
CA CYS A 152 10.32 1.86 -19.36
C CYS A 152 9.27 0.80 -18.98
N LYS A 153 8.96 -0.13 -19.88
CA LYS A 153 8.13 -1.32 -19.58
C LYS A 153 8.91 -2.37 -18.77
N CYS A 154 9.41 -1.98 -17.60
CA CYS A 154 10.04 -2.85 -16.60
C CYS A 154 9.03 -3.23 -15.50
N TRP A 155 9.51 -3.91 -14.46
CA TRP A 155 8.71 -4.31 -13.31
C TRP A 155 7.82 -3.18 -12.76
N HIS A 156 8.33 -1.95 -12.66
CA HIS A 156 7.60 -0.80 -12.12
C HIS A 156 6.36 -0.49 -12.97
N TRP A 157 6.48 -0.61 -14.29
CA TRP A 157 5.36 -0.42 -15.22
C TRP A 157 4.22 -1.38 -14.93
N TYR A 158 4.54 -2.66 -14.75
CA TYR A 158 3.54 -3.70 -14.52
C TYR A 158 2.93 -3.60 -13.11
N VAL A 159 3.76 -3.36 -12.10
CA VAL A 159 3.32 -3.17 -10.71
C VAL A 159 2.40 -1.95 -10.58
N TYR A 160 2.83 -0.78 -11.04
CA TYR A 160 2.04 0.44 -10.87
C TYR A 160 0.89 0.56 -11.88
N GLY A 161 0.98 -0.10 -13.04
CA GLY A 161 -0.15 -0.31 -13.94
C GLY A 161 -1.25 -1.15 -13.28
N GLY A 162 -0.88 -2.27 -12.64
CA GLY A 162 -1.82 -3.09 -11.86
C GLY A 162 -2.38 -2.36 -10.63
N LEU A 163 -1.55 -1.59 -9.92
CA LEU A 163 -2.01 -0.70 -8.84
C LEU A 163 -3.08 0.28 -9.33
N ALA A 164 -2.87 0.92 -10.47
CA ALA A 164 -3.84 1.86 -11.02
C ALA A 164 -5.18 1.17 -11.33
N LYS A 165 -5.15 -0.04 -11.90
CA LYS A 165 -6.37 -0.82 -12.15
C LYS A 165 -7.14 -1.12 -10.87
N LEU A 166 -6.45 -1.54 -9.81
CA LEU A 166 -7.07 -1.75 -8.49
C LEU A 166 -7.64 -0.47 -7.90
N LEU A 167 -6.91 0.65 -7.97
CA LEU A 167 -7.35 1.95 -7.48
C LEU A 167 -8.61 2.44 -8.19
N ILE A 168 -8.67 2.27 -9.51
CA ILE A 168 -9.83 2.62 -10.31
C ILE A 168 -11.03 1.71 -9.96
N GLN A 169 -10.82 0.39 -9.93
CA GLN A 169 -11.90 -0.57 -9.74
C GLN A 169 -12.47 -0.59 -8.32
N GLN A 170 -11.61 -0.53 -7.30
CA GLN A 170 -12.01 -0.74 -5.91
C GLN A 170 -12.19 0.56 -5.13
N TYR A 171 -11.49 1.62 -5.53
CA TYR A 171 -11.45 2.89 -4.81
C TYR A 171 -11.97 4.07 -5.63
N ASN A 172 -12.45 3.83 -6.86
CA ASN A 172 -13.01 4.83 -7.78
C ASN A 172 -12.07 6.02 -8.05
N PHE A 173 -10.76 5.75 -8.16
CA PHE A 173 -9.81 6.81 -8.53
C PHE A 173 -10.12 7.34 -9.94
N SER A 174 -10.09 8.67 -10.09
CA SER A 174 -10.12 9.33 -11.39
C SER A 174 -8.76 9.24 -12.11
N GLY A 175 -8.75 9.55 -13.41
CA GLY A 175 -7.50 9.63 -14.18
C GLY A 175 -6.49 10.60 -13.55
N ASP A 176 -6.93 11.78 -13.10
CA ASP A 176 -6.06 12.76 -12.42
C ASP A 176 -5.43 12.20 -11.13
N GLN A 177 -6.19 11.41 -10.36
CA GLN A 177 -5.65 10.79 -9.15
C GLN A 177 -4.63 9.70 -9.49
N ILE A 178 -4.80 8.99 -10.60
CA ILE A 178 -3.82 8.01 -11.07
C ILE A 178 -2.56 8.69 -11.59
N VAL A 179 -2.68 9.77 -12.37
CA VAL A 179 -1.54 10.61 -12.79
C VAL A 179 -0.71 10.99 -11.59
N ASP A 180 -1.35 11.58 -10.59
CA ASP A 180 -0.68 12.09 -9.42
C ASP A 180 -0.09 10.96 -8.53
N VAL A 181 -0.72 9.79 -8.44
CA VAL A 181 -0.10 8.61 -7.81
C VAL A 181 1.15 8.17 -8.57
N TRP A 182 1.10 8.05 -9.91
CA TRP A 182 2.26 7.62 -10.70
C TRP A 182 3.41 8.62 -10.64
N ASP A 183 3.12 9.92 -10.76
CA ASP A 183 4.15 10.95 -10.73
C ASP A 183 4.83 11.03 -9.36
N LEU A 184 4.07 10.90 -8.27
CA LEU A 184 4.63 10.82 -6.91
C LEU A 184 5.37 9.49 -6.67
N SER A 185 4.88 8.41 -7.26
CA SER A 185 5.43 7.07 -7.05
C SER A 185 6.55 6.72 -8.02
N ASP A 186 7.02 7.66 -8.85
CA ASP A 186 8.05 7.38 -9.84
C ASP A 186 9.34 6.86 -9.16
N GLY A 187 9.63 5.57 -9.37
CA GLY A 187 10.82 4.88 -8.88
C GLY A 187 12.00 4.89 -9.86
N CYS A 188 11.90 5.59 -11.00
CA CYS A 188 12.94 5.53 -12.04
C CYS A 188 14.24 6.24 -11.64
N GLY A 189 14.15 7.27 -10.79
CA GLY A 189 15.26 8.09 -10.30
C GLY A 189 15.38 9.43 -11.05
N GLY A 190 16.50 10.13 -10.90
CA GLY A 190 16.74 11.44 -11.53
C GLY A 190 16.09 12.61 -10.78
N ALA A 191 16.45 13.84 -11.17
CA ALA A 191 15.94 15.08 -10.58
C ALA A 191 14.58 15.53 -11.18
N GLY A 192 13.98 14.72 -12.06
CA GLY A 192 12.79 15.05 -12.85
C GLY A 192 12.74 14.18 -14.11
N GLU A 193 11.83 14.52 -15.04
CA GLU A 193 11.64 13.80 -16.31
C GLU A 193 12.98 13.33 -16.89
N HIS A 194 13.05 12.03 -17.22
CA HIS A 194 14.18 11.50 -17.95
C HIS A 194 14.23 12.16 -19.32
N ALA A 195 14.96 13.28 -19.39
CA ALA A 195 15.15 14.06 -20.58
C ALA A 195 15.94 13.27 -21.63
N GLN A 196 15.25 12.42 -22.38
CA GLN A 196 15.36 12.15 -23.84
C GLN A 196 14.85 10.75 -24.22
#